data_AF-A0AAD4TBK3-F1
#
_entry.id   AF-A0AAD4TBK3-F1
#
_cell.length_a   1.000
_cell.length_b   1.000
_cell.length_c   1.000
_cell.angle_alpha   90.00
_cell.angle_beta   90.00
_cell.angle_gamma   90.00
#
_symmetry.space_group_name_H-M   'P 1'
#
loop_
_entity.id
_entity.type
_entity.pdbx_description
1 polymer ?
#
loop_
_entity_poly.entity_id
_entity_poly.type
_entity_poly.pdbx_seq_one_letter_code
_entity_poly.pdbx_strand_id
1 'polypeptide(L)'
;MLTNKKDGSRMLLVEDNGSGMSSGRMPHCMSLGYSEKNGNGFKTSTMSVGADVIGSSCCSGKNRRSATQSIGLARRIFLEQEVAWNKNVETVVQWSPYVSEADLLEQFNFIKDQGTRIIIYNVWEDEEGALELEFDPDIHDIQIRGVNQDEQKIQLAKDYPNSIHFLTYTNSLKSYSSILYLKHLPKFQIILHGQDIVHQEIVDDMFLLEDILDKNQLALIVQIWAQ
;
A
#
# COMPACT_ATOMS: atom_id res chain seq x y z
N MET A 1 -10.84 -5.30 -6.08
CA MET A 1 -10.46 -5.92 -4.79
C MET A 1 -10.44 -7.43 -4.94
N LEU A 2 -9.49 -8.11 -4.30
CA LEU A 2 -9.39 -9.57 -4.36
C LEU A 2 -10.23 -10.21 -3.25
N THR A 3 -10.76 -11.40 -3.54
CA THR A 3 -11.48 -12.24 -2.57
C THR A 3 -10.66 -13.49 -2.31
N ASN A 4 -10.48 -13.84 -1.03
CA ASN A 4 -9.78 -15.04 -0.62
C ASN A 4 -10.58 -16.28 -1.05
N LYS A 5 -9.94 -17.17 -1.81
CA LYS A 5 -10.60 -18.36 -2.37
C LYS A 5 -10.99 -19.39 -1.30
N LYS A 6 -10.41 -19.30 -0.10
CA LYS A 6 -10.65 -20.27 0.99
C LYS A 6 -11.84 -19.93 1.86
N ASP A 7 -12.01 -18.67 2.21
CA ASP A 7 -13.00 -18.22 3.21
C ASP A 7 -13.89 -17.08 2.71
N GLY A 8 -13.65 -16.53 1.52
CA GLY A 8 -14.42 -15.43 0.96
C GLY A 8 -14.09 -14.05 1.54
N SER A 9 -13.10 -13.93 2.43
CA SER A 9 -12.67 -12.65 3.00
C SER A 9 -12.10 -11.69 1.95
N ARG A 10 -12.23 -10.39 2.18
CA ARG A 10 -11.67 -9.34 1.31
C ARG A 10 -10.15 -9.25 1.54
N MET A 11 -9.39 -8.99 0.48
CA MET A 11 -7.93 -8.86 0.51
C MET A 11 -7.46 -7.63 -0.27
N LEU A 12 -6.33 -7.07 0.17
CA LEU A 12 -5.64 -5.99 -0.53
C LEU A 12 -4.52 -6.54 -1.40
N LEU A 13 -4.39 -5.96 -2.59
CA LEU A 13 -3.37 -6.28 -3.56
C LEU A 13 -2.54 -5.03 -3.83
N VAL A 14 -1.22 -5.13 -3.70
CA VAL A 14 -0.27 -4.10 -4.11
C VAL A 14 0.70 -4.72 -5.11
N GLU A 15 0.84 -4.10 -6.28
CA GLU A 15 1.73 -4.58 -7.35
C GLU A 15 2.65 -3.47 -7.84
N ASP A 16 3.89 -3.84 -8.13
CA ASP A 16 4.86 -2.98 -8.79
C ASP A 16 5.58 -3.73 -9.93
N ASN A 17 6.02 -2.99 -10.94
CA ASN A 17 6.80 -3.49 -12.07
C ASN A 17 8.31 -3.15 -11.97
N GLY A 18 8.79 -2.91 -10.75
CA GLY A 18 10.18 -2.61 -10.43
C GLY A 18 11.10 -3.81 -10.59
N SER A 19 12.30 -3.73 -10.02
CA SER A 19 13.35 -4.75 -10.22
C SER A 19 13.06 -6.11 -9.58
N GLY A 20 12.05 -6.17 -8.71
CA GLY A 20 11.75 -7.31 -7.86
C GLY A 20 12.89 -7.69 -6.90
N MET A 21 12.73 -8.85 -6.28
CA MET A 21 13.58 -9.41 -5.24
C MET A 21 14.02 -10.83 -5.60
N SER A 22 15.26 -11.15 -5.26
CA SER A 22 15.80 -12.50 -5.37
C SER A 22 15.46 -13.32 -4.12
N SER A 23 15.61 -14.64 -4.20
CA SER A 23 15.41 -15.56 -3.08
C SER A 23 16.26 -15.27 -1.83
N GLY A 24 17.39 -14.57 -1.99
CA GLY A 24 18.19 -14.08 -0.85
C GLY A 24 17.71 -12.76 -0.24
N ARG A 25 17.00 -11.92 -1.00
CA ARG A 25 16.48 -10.61 -0.53
C ARG A 25 15.07 -10.69 0.04
N MET A 26 14.24 -11.62 -0.46
CA MET A 26 12.87 -11.79 0.01
C MET A 26 12.79 -12.11 1.53
N PRO A 27 13.57 -13.05 2.09
CA PRO A 27 13.52 -13.33 3.53
C PRO A 27 13.91 -12.12 4.36
N HIS A 28 14.90 -11.34 3.89
CA HIS A 28 15.36 -10.12 4.53
C HIS A 28 14.29 -9.02 4.57
N CYS A 29 13.50 -8.88 3.49
CA CYS A 29 12.33 -7.98 3.48
C CYS A 29 11.29 -8.37 4.54
N MET A 30 11.14 -9.67 4.80
CA MET A 30 10.17 -10.23 5.76
C MET A 30 10.71 -10.36 7.19
N SER A 31 12.04 -10.33 7.43
CA SER A 31 12.68 -10.47 8.76
C SER A 31 12.90 -9.15 9.49
N LEU A 32 12.55 -9.05 10.78
CA LEU A 32 12.72 -7.82 11.58
C LEU A 32 14.20 -7.38 11.63
N GLY A 33 14.44 -6.07 11.56
CA GLY A 33 15.78 -5.49 11.76
C GLY A 33 16.75 -5.58 10.56
N TYR A 34 16.37 -6.21 9.44
CA TYR A 34 17.24 -6.28 8.26
C TYR A 34 16.79 -5.33 7.15
N SER A 35 17.66 -4.40 6.76
CA SER A 35 17.55 -3.62 5.53
C SER A 35 18.87 -2.93 5.23
N GLU A 36 19.27 -2.89 3.95
CA GLU A 36 20.39 -2.08 3.48
C GLU A 36 20.15 -0.56 3.66
N LYS A 37 18.89 -0.14 3.91
CA LYS A 37 18.45 1.26 4.00
C LYS A 37 17.56 1.56 5.22
N ASN A 38 17.74 0.85 6.35
CA ASN A 38 16.93 1.03 7.59
C ASN A 38 15.40 0.89 7.38
N GLY A 39 14.97 -0.14 6.63
CA GLY A 39 13.56 -0.39 6.33
C GLY A 39 12.85 -1.32 7.33
N ASN A 40 12.02 -0.75 8.21
CA ASN A 40 10.93 -1.47 8.89
C ASN A 40 9.54 -1.20 8.27
N GLY A 41 9.48 -0.23 7.34
CA GLY A 41 8.22 0.32 6.80
C GLY A 41 7.30 -0.72 6.17
N PHE A 42 7.85 -1.68 5.41
CA PHE A 42 7.04 -2.76 4.82
C PHE A 42 6.30 -3.54 5.91
N LYS A 43 6.99 -3.98 6.96
CA LYS A 43 6.40 -4.83 8.00
C LYS A 43 5.36 -4.08 8.82
N THR A 44 5.73 -2.88 9.29
CA THR A 44 4.84 -2.08 10.12
C THR A 44 3.58 -1.70 9.36
N SER A 45 3.71 -1.30 8.08
CA SER A 45 2.55 -0.94 7.26
C SER A 45 1.69 -2.14 6.88
N THR A 46 2.27 -3.29 6.52
CA THR A 46 1.46 -4.47 6.20
C THR A 46 0.72 -4.99 7.43
N MET A 47 1.38 -5.00 8.60
CA MET A 47 0.79 -5.49 9.84
C MET A 47 -0.20 -4.51 10.48
N SER A 48 -0.11 -3.21 10.17
CA SER A 48 -1.13 -2.24 10.57
C SER A 48 -2.40 -2.34 9.76
N VAL A 49 -2.39 -3.08 8.63
CA VAL A 49 -3.53 -3.21 7.72
C VAL A 49 -4.19 -4.57 7.83
N GLY A 50 -3.40 -5.64 7.95
CA GLY A 50 -3.93 -6.99 8.15
C GLY A 50 -2.97 -7.88 8.91
N ALA A 51 -3.50 -8.99 9.42
CA ALA A 51 -2.75 -9.91 10.24
C ALA A 51 -1.70 -10.70 9.45
N ASP A 52 -1.93 -10.94 8.17
CA ASP A 52 -1.10 -11.82 7.35
C ASP A 52 -0.79 -11.18 5.97
N VAL A 53 0.42 -11.43 5.46
CA VAL A 53 0.88 -10.91 4.17
C VAL A 53 1.69 -11.96 3.42
N ILE A 54 1.39 -12.13 2.12
CA ILE A 54 2.18 -12.94 1.20
C ILE A 54 2.72 -12.07 0.08
N GLY A 55 4.04 -12.14 -0.15
CA GLY A 55 4.75 -11.41 -1.19
C GLY A 55 5.37 -12.36 -2.19
N SER A 56 5.13 -12.12 -3.46
CA SER A 56 5.73 -12.83 -4.59
C SER A 56 6.50 -11.85 -5.45
N SER A 57 7.68 -12.23 -5.93
CA SER A 57 8.51 -11.34 -6.70
C SER A 57 9.30 -12.05 -7.79
N CYS A 58 9.37 -11.43 -8.96
CA CYS A 58 10.23 -11.84 -10.06
C CYS A 58 11.35 -10.81 -10.19
N CYS A 59 12.60 -11.25 -10.18
CA CYS A 59 13.73 -10.41 -10.57
C CYS A 59 14.46 -10.99 -11.78
N SER A 60 14.76 -10.13 -12.75
CA SER A 60 15.64 -10.49 -13.87
C SER A 60 17.08 -10.61 -13.37
N GLY A 61 17.70 -11.78 -13.58
CA GLY A 61 19.12 -11.99 -13.26
C GLY A 61 20.02 -11.08 -14.10
N LYS A 62 21.27 -10.89 -13.65
CA LYS A 62 22.25 -9.95 -14.23
C LYS A 62 22.45 -10.07 -15.76
N ASN A 63 22.10 -11.22 -16.36
CA ASN A 63 22.24 -11.49 -17.79
C ASN A 63 20.90 -11.64 -18.56
N ARG A 64 19.74 -11.32 -17.96
CA ARG A 64 18.38 -11.57 -18.51
C ARG A 64 18.08 -13.03 -18.96
N ARG A 65 18.98 -13.98 -18.69
CA ARG A 65 18.86 -15.41 -19.06
C ARG A 65 18.32 -16.29 -17.93
N SER A 66 18.20 -15.75 -16.72
CA SER A 66 17.68 -16.46 -15.56
C SER A 66 16.83 -15.48 -14.76
N ALA A 67 15.53 -15.72 -14.72
CA ALA A 67 14.61 -15.00 -13.84
C ALA A 67 14.54 -15.76 -12.51
N THR A 68 14.65 -15.06 -11.39
CA THR A 68 14.41 -15.64 -10.07
C THR A 68 13.00 -15.29 -9.64
N GLN A 69 12.22 -16.32 -9.32
CA GLN A 69 10.95 -16.19 -8.62
C GLN A 69 11.20 -16.41 -7.13
N SER A 70 10.65 -15.56 -6.28
CA SER A 70 10.75 -15.67 -4.83
C SER A 70 9.40 -15.42 -4.19
N ILE A 71 9.15 -16.10 -3.08
CA ILE A 71 7.92 -15.98 -2.30
C ILE A 71 8.26 -15.87 -0.81
N GLY A 72 7.50 -15.06 -0.09
CA GLY A 72 7.60 -14.89 1.35
C GLY A 72 6.20 -14.72 1.96
N LEU A 73 5.98 -15.29 3.12
CA LEU A 73 4.71 -15.28 3.85
C LEU A 73 4.93 -14.85 5.31
N ALA A 74 4.61 -13.61 5.67
CA ALA A 74 4.68 -13.14 7.04
C ALA A 74 3.29 -13.14 7.70
N ARG A 75 3.25 -13.52 8.97
CA ARG A 75 1.99 -13.67 9.72
C ARG A 75 2.17 -13.15 11.14
N ARG A 76 1.15 -12.46 11.68
CA ARG A 76 1.21 -11.90 13.04
C ARG A 76 1.49 -12.96 14.09
N ILE A 77 0.87 -14.13 13.99
CA ILE A 77 1.02 -15.24 14.95
C ILE A 77 2.46 -15.80 14.94
N PHE A 78 3.18 -15.67 13.82
CA PHE A 78 4.56 -16.14 13.68
C PHE A 78 5.61 -15.04 13.87
N LEU A 79 5.23 -13.78 14.11
CA LEU A 79 6.22 -12.73 14.42
C LEU A 79 6.80 -12.86 15.84
N GLU A 80 6.18 -13.65 16.72
CA GLU A 80 6.69 -13.96 18.07
C GLU A 80 7.63 -15.19 18.11
N GLN A 81 7.74 -15.95 17.02
CA GLN A 81 8.68 -17.07 16.90
C GLN A 81 9.43 -16.97 15.57
N GLU A 82 10.76 -16.87 15.59
CA GLU A 82 11.58 -16.97 14.37
C GLU A 82 11.34 -18.34 13.70
N VAL A 83 10.34 -18.44 12.83
CA VAL A 83 10.07 -19.68 12.09
C VAL A 83 10.92 -19.68 10.82
N ALA A 84 11.72 -20.74 10.72
CA ALA A 84 12.59 -21.02 9.59
C ALA A 84 11.83 -20.93 8.26
N TRP A 85 12.17 -19.93 7.46
CA TRP A 85 11.71 -19.67 6.09
C TRP A 85 12.05 -20.78 5.07
N ASN A 86 12.42 -21.97 5.52
CA ASN A 86 12.94 -23.04 4.69
C ASN A 86 11.82 -23.92 4.12
N LYS A 87 11.50 -23.67 2.85
CA LYS A 87 11.14 -24.66 1.82
C LYS A 87 9.91 -25.56 2.03
N ASN A 88 8.95 -25.25 2.91
CA ASN A 88 7.71 -26.01 2.93
C ASN A 88 6.58 -25.29 2.17
N VAL A 89 6.44 -25.60 0.88
CA VAL A 89 5.33 -25.13 0.04
C VAL A 89 3.99 -25.53 0.65
N GLU A 90 3.90 -26.68 1.31
CA GLU A 90 2.70 -27.12 2.04
C GLU A 90 2.29 -26.12 3.12
N THR A 91 3.25 -25.59 3.89
CA THR A 91 2.99 -24.57 4.92
C THR A 91 2.51 -23.26 4.28
N VAL A 92 3.13 -22.84 3.17
CA VAL A 92 2.69 -21.64 2.45
C VAL A 92 1.27 -21.84 1.93
N VAL A 93 0.98 -22.96 1.28
CA VAL A 93 -0.36 -23.28 0.79
C VAL A 93 -1.34 -23.38 1.95
N GLN A 94 -1.00 -24.01 3.07
CA GLN A 94 -1.89 -24.15 4.23
C GLN A 94 -2.35 -22.79 4.76
N TRP A 95 -1.42 -21.85 4.93
CA TRP A 95 -1.67 -20.59 5.65
C TRP A 95 -1.90 -19.37 4.76
N SER A 96 -1.71 -19.49 3.44
CA SER A 96 -2.01 -18.42 2.48
C SER A 96 -3.44 -18.52 1.93
N PRO A 97 -3.92 -17.50 1.20
CA PRO A 97 -5.21 -17.52 0.50
C PRO A 97 -5.30 -18.51 -0.67
N TYR A 98 -4.20 -19.19 -1.01
CA TYR A 98 -4.11 -20.09 -2.15
C TYR A 98 -4.53 -21.52 -1.79
N VAL A 99 -5.34 -22.15 -2.62
CA VAL A 99 -5.93 -23.47 -2.33
C VAL A 99 -5.01 -24.65 -2.65
N SER A 100 -3.98 -24.42 -3.48
CA SER A 100 -3.04 -25.45 -3.91
C SER A 100 -1.70 -24.84 -4.33
N GLU A 101 -0.67 -25.67 -4.52
CA GLU A 101 0.59 -25.24 -5.11
C GLU A 101 0.41 -24.69 -6.53
N ALA A 102 -0.48 -25.26 -7.33
CA ALA A 102 -0.76 -24.76 -8.68
C ALA A 102 -1.35 -23.34 -8.63
N ASP A 103 -2.33 -23.11 -7.75
CA ASP A 103 -2.93 -21.78 -7.50
C ASP A 103 -1.90 -20.77 -6.98
N LEU A 104 -0.99 -21.24 -6.10
CA LEU A 104 0.14 -20.45 -5.65
C LEU A 104 1.07 -20.08 -6.82
N LEU A 105 1.40 -21.00 -7.72
CA LEU A 105 2.29 -20.73 -8.84
C LEU A 105 1.65 -19.82 -9.90
N GLU A 106 0.34 -19.89 -10.10
CA GLU A 106 -0.40 -19.01 -11.01
C GLU A 106 -0.22 -17.52 -10.68
N GLN A 107 0.05 -17.18 -9.42
CA GLN A 107 0.28 -15.78 -9.03
C GLN A 107 1.47 -15.14 -9.76
N PHE A 108 2.48 -15.94 -10.15
CA PHE A 108 3.64 -15.44 -10.89
C PHE A 108 3.32 -15.09 -12.33
N ASN A 109 2.24 -15.63 -12.91
CA ASN A 109 1.81 -15.30 -14.27
C ASN A 109 1.32 -13.85 -14.39
N PHE A 110 0.94 -13.22 -13.28
CA PHE A 110 0.55 -11.81 -13.25
C PHE A 110 1.76 -10.87 -13.19
N ILE A 111 2.93 -11.37 -12.79
CA ILE A 111 4.18 -10.62 -12.83
C ILE A 111 4.82 -10.88 -14.20
N LYS A 112 5.12 -9.80 -14.94
CA LYS A 112 5.79 -9.89 -16.26
C LYS A 112 7.28 -10.25 -16.06
N ASP A 113 8.18 -9.51 -16.70
CA ASP A 113 9.62 -9.79 -16.65
C ASP A 113 10.25 -9.55 -15.26
N GLN A 114 9.70 -8.61 -14.50
CA GLN A 114 10.13 -8.24 -13.16
C GLN A 114 9.01 -7.51 -12.42
N GLY A 115 9.03 -7.58 -11.09
CA GLY A 115 8.09 -6.88 -10.24
C GLY A 115 7.85 -7.57 -8.91
N THR A 116 6.95 -7.00 -8.12
CA THR A 116 6.50 -7.57 -6.84
C THR A 116 4.99 -7.52 -6.79
N ARG A 117 4.40 -8.58 -6.26
CA ARG A 117 2.98 -8.72 -5.96
C ARG A 117 2.83 -9.04 -4.49
N ILE A 118 2.15 -8.17 -3.75
CA ILE A 118 1.93 -8.28 -2.31
C ILE A 118 0.44 -8.41 -2.06
N ILE A 119 0.04 -9.42 -1.30
CA ILE A 119 -1.34 -9.63 -0.87
C ILE A 119 -1.38 -9.55 0.64
N ILE A 120 -2.17 -8.60 1.16
CA ILE A 120 -2.47 -8.46 2.58
C ILE A 120 -3.88 -9.01 2.79
N TYR A 121 -4.03 -9.93 3.74
CA TYR A 121 -5.27 -10.63 4.03
C TYR A 121 -5.46 -10.78 5.54
N ASN A 122 -6.65 -11.19 5.95
CA ASN A 122 -7.10 -11.05 7.34
C ASN A 122 -6.99 -9.58 7.78
N VAL A 123 -7.59 -8.70 6.97
CA VAL A 123 -7.64 -7.23 7.19
C VAL A 123 -8.40 -6.95 8.49
N TRP A 124 -7.99 -5.93 9.23
CA TRP A 124 -8.59 -5.60 10.53
C TRP A 124 -10.08 -5.24 10.43
N GLU A 125 -10.81 -5.70 11.44
CA GLU A 125 -12.23 -5.43 11.66
C GLU A 125 -12.40 -4.66 12.98
N ASP A 126 -13.41 -3.79 13.04
CA ASP A 126 -13.84 -3.06 14.23
C ASP A 126 -14.51 -3.98 15.26
N GLU A 127 -14.91 -3.43 16.41
CA GLU A 127 -15.56 -4.19 17.49
C GLU A 127 -16.90 -4.80 17.05
N GLU A 128 -17.53 -4.22 16.04
CA GLU A 128 -18.77 -4.70 15.42
C GLU A 128 -18.53 -5.74 14.31
N GLY A 129 -17.28 -6.09 13.99
CA GLY A 129 -16.91 -7.08 12.99
C GLY A 129 -16.94 -6.55 11.55
N ALA A 130 -16.88 -5.24 11.35
CA ALA A 130 -16.80 -4.62 10.04
C ALA A 130 -15.38 -4.14 9.73
N LEU A 131 -14.97 -4.22 8.46
CA LEU A 131 -13.62 -3.84 8.06
C LEU A 131 -13.32 -2.37 8.37
N GLU A 132 -12.12 -2.08 8.89
CA GLU A 132 -11.63 -0.71 9.11
C GLU A 132 -11.47 0.07 7.79
N LEU A 133 -11.35 -0.65 6.67
CA LEU A 133 -11.27 -0.10 5.33
C LEU A 133 -12.60 -0.29 4.60
N GLU A 134 -13.12 0.80 4.06
CA GLU A 134 -14.34 0.86 3.29
C GLU A 134 -14.03 0.94 1.78
N PHE A 135 -14.67 0.07 1.00
CA PHE A 135 -14.40 -0.12 -0.43
C PHE A 135 -15.62 0.13 -1.33
N ASP A 136 -16.79 0.29 -0.71
CA ASP A 136 -18.08 0.29 -1.40
C ASP A 136 -18.62 1.71 -1.72
N PRO A 137 -18.34 2.78 -0.94
CA PRO A 137 -18.85 4.13 -1.24
C PRO A 137 -18.36 4.73 -2.55
N ASP A 138 -17.09 4.52 -2.90
CA ASP A 138 -16.49 4.92 -4.18
C ASP A 138 -15.68 3.73 -4.72
N ILE A 139 -16.11 3.19 -5.86
CA ILE A 139 -15.48 2.03 -6.52
C ILE A 139 -14.02 2.31 -6.94
N HIS A 140 -13.62 3.58 -6.98
CA HIS A 140 -12.29 4.06 -7.37
C HIS A 140 -11.47 4.57 -6.18
N ASP A 141 -11.95 4.40 -4.94
CA ASP A 141 -11.26 4.84 -3.72
C ASP A 141 -11.24 3.73 -2.66
N ILE A 142 -10.35 3.89 -1.68
CA ILE A 142 -10.34 3.10 -0.46
C ILE A 142 -10.36 4.12 0.68
N GLN A 143 -11.35 4.02 1.55
CA GLN A 143 -11.53 4.97 2.64
C GLN A 143 -11.35 4.30 3.99
N ILE A 144 -10.92 5.06 4.99
CA ILE A 144 -10.88 4.59 6.37
C ILE A 144 -12.26 4.83 7.00
N ARG A 145 -12.77 3.83 7.69
CA ARG A 145 -14.02 3.87 8.44
C ARG A 145 -13.77 4.36 9.88
N GLY A 146 -14.72 5.13 10.44
CA GLY A 146 -14.74 5.47 11.87
C GLY A 146 -14.51 6.95 12.23
N VAL A 147 -14.14 7.18 13.51
CA VAL A 147 -14.16 8.48 14.25
C VAL A 147 -13.28 9.60 13.64
N ASN A 148 -12.46 9.28 12.62
CA ASN A 148 -11.65 10.26 11.91
C ASN A 148 -12.35 10.89 10.69
N GLN A 149 -13.62 10.53 10.40
CA GLN A 149 -14.43 11.26 9.44
C GLN A 149 -14.79 12.64 10.00
N ASP A 150 -13.92 13.60 9.71
CA ASP A 150 -14.13 15.00 10.02
C ASP A 150 -15.25 15.54 9.12
N GLU A 151 -16.48 15.54 9.64
CA GLU A 151 -17.67 16.03 8.95
C GLU A 151 -17.50 17.48 8.45
N GLN A 152 -16.72 18.29 9.16
CA GLN A 152 -16.41 19.66 8.75
C GLN A 152 -15.54 19.66 7.50
N LYS A 153 -14.48 18.82 7.45
CA LYS A 153 -13.66 18.69 6.23
C LYS A 153 -14.44 18.11 5.06
N ILE A 154 -15.35 17.17 5.30
CA ILE A 154 -16.24 16.63 4.26
C ILE A 154 -17.13 17.74 3.70
N GLN A 155 -17.67 18.60 4.57
CA GLN A 155 -18.48 19.74 4.14
C GLN A 155 -17.64 20.78 3.39
N LEU A 156 -16.47 21.14 3.92
CA LEU A 156 -15.52 22.04 3.25
C LEU A 156 -15.08 21.50 1.89
N ALA A 157 -14.91 20.18 1.73
CA ALA A 157 -14.56 19.58 0.45
C ALA A 157 -15.65 19.75 -0.62
N LYS A 158 -16.92 19.86 -0.21
CA LYS A 158 -18.03 20.19 -1.11
C LYS A 158 -18.02 21.66 -1.49
N ASP A 159 -17.70 22.53 -0.53
CA ASP A 159 -17.70 23.98 -0.72
C ASP A 159 -16.45 24.46 -1.48
N TYR A 160 -15.32 23.75 -1.35
CA TYR A 160 -14.02 24.06 -1.95
C TYR A 160 -13.45 22.87 -2.75
N PRO A 161 -13.98 22.58 -3.95
CA PRO A 161 -13.54 21.44 -4.77
C PRO A 161 -12.05 21.47 -5.15
N ASN A 162 -11.44 22.66 -5.23
CA ASN A 162 -10.02 22.81 -5.56
C ASN A 162 -9.10 22.35 -4.43
N SER A 163 -9.57 22.34 -3.18
CA SER A 163 -8.79 21.91 -2.01
C SER A 163 -9.19 20.52 -1.53
N ILE A 164 -9.88 19.74 -2.37
CA ILE A 164 -10.47 18.46 -1.99
C ILE A 164 -9.40 17.47 -1.52
N HIS A 165 -8.21 17.45 -2.13
CA HIS A 165 -7.17 16.49 -1.77
C HIS A 165 -6.62 16.82 -0.39
N PHE A 166 -6.33 18.09 -0.11
CA PHE A 166 -5.93 18.56 1.21
C PHE A 166 -7.01 18.33 2.28
N LEU A 167 -8.29 18.46 1.94
CA LEU A 167 -9.36 18.29 2.92
C LEU A 167 -9.66 16.80 3.21
N THR A 168 -9.38 15.91 2.26
CA THR A 168 -9.79 14.49 2.37
C THR A 168 -8.65 13.49 2.47
N TYR A 169 -7.37 13.90 2.42
CA TYR A 169 -6.22 12.98 2.42
C TYR A 169 -6.12 12.06 3.66
N THR A 170 -6.71 12.44 4.79
CA THR A 170 -6.70 11.58 5.99
C THR A 170 -7.64 10.39 5.87
N ASN A 171 -8.63 10.49 4.99
CA ASN A 171 -9.74 9.55 4.90
C ASN A 171 -9.76 8.81 3.56
N SER A 172 -9.34 9.48 2.48
CA SER A 172 -9.33 8.95 1.11
C SER A 172 -7.91 8.56 0.69
N LEU A 173 -7.70 7.28 0.38
CA LEU A 173 -6.43 6.82 -0.17
C LEU A 173 -6.14 7.45 -1.53
N LYS A 174 -7.16 7.73 -2.33
CA LYS A 174 -7.02 8.42 -3.62
C LYS A 174 -6.47 9.83 -3.43
N SER A 175 -7.05 10.61 -2.52
CA SER A 175 -6.56 11.96 -2.19
C SER A 175 -5.18 11.94 -1.55
N TYR A 176 -4.91 10.98 -0.67
CA TYR A 176 -3.57 10.82 -0.08
C TYR A 176 -2.52 10.51 -1.15
N SER A 177 -2.85 9.62 -2.08
CA SER A 177 -1.94 9.16 -3.13
C SER A 177 -1.66 10.25 -4.16
N SER A 178 -2.60 11.15 -4.45
CA SER A 178 -2.39 12.25 -5.41
C SER A 178 -1.34 13.26 -4.92
N ILE A 179 -1.21 13.45 -3.61
CA ILE A 179 -0.28 14.40 -2.98
C ILE A 179 0.93 13.72 -2.30
N LEU A 180 1.05 12.39 -2.40
CA LEU A 180 2.07 11.61 -1.69
C LEU A 180 3.51 12.05 -2.02
N TYR A 181 3.74 12.51 -3.26
CA TYR A 181 5.03 13.01 -3.71
C TYR A 181 4.97 14.51 -3.90
N LEU A 182 5.99 15.22 -3.38
CA LEU A 182 6.08 16.68 -3.51
C LEU A 182 6.17 17.15 -4.97
N LYS A 183 6.75 16.33 -5.86
CA LYS A 183 6.94 16.65 -7.27
C LYS A 183 6.48 15.50 -8.14
N HIS A 184 5.95 15.83 -9.32
CA HIS A 184 5.59 14.84 -10.32
C HIS A 184 6.81 13.98 -10.70
N LEU A 185 6.61 12.66 -10.72
CA LEU A 185 7.63 11.66 -11.07
C LEU A 185 7.25 11.00 -12.41
N PRO A 186 7.83 11.41 -13.57
CA PRO A 186 7.40 10.95 -14.89
C PRO A 186 7.50 9.44 -15.15
N LYS A 187 8.24 8.72 -14.31
CA LYS A 187 8.48 7.27 -14.43
C LYS A 187 7.79 6.47 -13.32
N PHE A 188 6.91 7.11 -12.56
CA PHE A 188 6.21 6.49 -11.45
C PHE A 188 4.73 6.87 -11.53
N GLN A 189 3.87 5.88 -11.40
CA GLN A 189 2.44 6.02 -11.53
C GLN A 189 1.77 5.23 -10.42
N ILE A 190 0.73 5.81 -9.82
CA ILE A 190 -0.12 5.13 -8.85
C ILE A 190 -1.43 4.83 -9.56
N ILE A 191 -1.85 3.56 -9.50
CA ILE A 191 -3.11 3.09 -10.07
C ILE A 191 -3.92 2.52 -8.91
N LEU A 192 -5.10 3.07 -8.66
CA LEU A 192 -6.02 2.59 -7.64
C LEU A 192 -7.27 2.06 -8.33
N HIS A 193 -7.62 0.80 -8.05
CA HIS A 193 -8.79 0.15 -8.67
C HIS A 193 -8.80 0.22 -10.21
N GLY A 194 -7.62 0.19 -10.84
CA GLY A 194 -7.46 0.29 -12.28
C GLY A 194 -7.58 1.70 -12.85
N GLN A 195 -7.77 2.72 -12.01
CA GLN A 195 -7.78 4.12 -12.39
C GLN A 195 -6.45 4.78 -12.03
N ASP A 196 -5.88 5.48 -13.00
CA ASP A 196 -4.69 6.30 -12.79
C ASP A 196 -4.99 7.44 -11.82
N ILE A 197 -4.16 7.56 -10.78
CA ILE A 197 -4.21 8.70 -9.87
C ILE A 197 -3.35 9.82 -10.47
N VAL A 198 -4.01 10.96 -10.73
CA VAL A 198 -3.35 12.17 -11.18
C VAL A 198 -2.61 12.79 -9.99
N HIS A 199 -1.32 13.03 -10.16
CA HIS A 199 -0.50 13.76 -9.19
C HIS A 199 -0.98 15.22 -9.11
N GLN A 200 -1.07 15.74 -7.89
CA GLN A 200 -1.44 17.13 -7.61
C GLN A 200 -0.30 17.81 -6.87
N GLU A 201 0.06 19.02 -7.29
CA GLU A 201 0.98 19.83 -6.50
C GLU A 201 0.21 20.43 -5.33
N ILE A 202 0.78 20.40 -4.13
CA ILE A 202 0.11 20.93 -2.93
C ILE A 202 -0.30 22.39 -3.11
N VAL A 203 0.44 23.14 -3.94
CA VAL A 203 0.17 24.54 -4.27
C VAL A 203 -1.19 24.72 -4.97
N ASP A 204 -1.61 23.73 -5.77
CA ASP A 204 -2.89 23.77 -6.50
C ASP A 204 -4.09 23.69 -5.54
N ASP A 205 -3.89 23.05 -4.39
CA ASP A 205 -4.90 22.88 -3.33
C ASP A 205 -4.95 24.08 -2.34
N MET A 206 -4.04 25.06 -2.46
CA MET A 206 -3.96 26.19 -1.54
C MET A 206 -4.99 27.29 -1.88
N PHE A 207 -5.73 27.74 -0.86
CA PHE A 207 -6.61 28.90 -0.93
C PHE A 207 -5.95 30.04 -0.13
N LEU A 208 -5.62 31.16 -0.80
CA LEU A 208 -4.73 32.26 -0.37
C LEU A 208 -3.22 31.94 -0.37
N LEU A 209 -2.58 32.18 -1.50
CA LEU A 209 -1.14 32.47 -1.56
C LEU A 209 -0.91 33.94 -1.22
N GLU A 210 -0.62 34.27 0.05
CA GLU A 210 0.06 35.53 0.36
C GLU A 210 1.57 35.31 0.21
N ASP A 211 2.19 36.00 -0.75
CA ASP A 211 3.64 36.05 -0.92
C ASP A 211 4.28 36.70 0.33
N ILE A 212 4.63 35.90 1.33
CA ILE A 212 5.48 36.35 2.43
C ILE A 212 6.91 36.35 1.93
N LEU A 213 7.27 37.43 1.25
CA LEU A 213 8.60 37.70 0.73
C LEU A 213 9.51 38.20 1.88
N ASP A 214 9.74 37.36 2.89
CA ASP A 214 10.69 37.70 3.96
C ASP A 214 12.08 37.12 3.65
N LYS A 215 13.01 38.03 3.36
CA LYS A 215 14.31 37.75 2.75
C LYS A 215 15.31 36.98 3.62
N ASN A 216 14.92 36.45 4.79
CA ASN A 216 15.89 35.82 5.69
C ASN A 216 15.47 34.53 6.42
N GLN A 217 14.28 33.97 6.20
CA GLN A 217 13.97 32.62 6.71
C GLN A 217 13.06 31.85 5.74
N LEU A 218 13.57 30.74 5.20
CA LEU A 218 12.80 29.73 4.46
C LEU A 218 11.87 28.98 5.43
N ALA A 219 10.80 29.64 5.87
CA ALA A 219 9.73 29.02 6.62
C ALA A 219 8.40 29.37 5.96
N LEU A 220 7.89 28.45 5.14
CA LEU A 220 6.53 28.50 4.62
C LEU A 220 5.57 28.23 5.79
N ILE A 221 5.12 29.27 6.49
CA ILE A 221 4.02 29.16 7.44
C ILE A 221 2.73 29.24 6.62
N VAL A 222 2.11 28.09 6.36
CA VAL A 222 0.76 28.03 5.80
C VAL A 222 -0.22 27.93 6.97
N GLN A 223 -0.89 29.03 7.30
CA GLN A 223 -2.01 29.01 8.23
C GLN A 223 -3.29 28.73 7.46
N ILE A 224 -3.87 27.55 7.68
CA ILE A 224 -5.20 27.19 7.17
C ILE A 224 -6.17 27.50 8.30
N TRP A 225 -6.88 28.62 8.19
CA TRP A 225 -8.03 28.91 9.04
C TRP A 225 -9.28 28.39 8.33
N ALA A 226 -9.85 27.28 8.81
CA ALA A 226 -11.26 27.03 8.63
C ALA A 226 -12.00 27.88 9.67
N GLN A 227 -12.86 28.80 9.23
CA GLN A 227 -13.75 29.56 10.13
C GLN A 227 -14.94 28.71 10.57
#